data_AF-K0THM8-F1
#
_entry.id   AF-K0THM8-F1
#
_cell.length_a   1.000
_cell.length_b   1.000
_cell.length_c   1.000
_cell.angle_alpha   90.00
_cell.angle_beta   90.00
_cell.angle_gamma   90.00
#
_symmetry.space_group_name_H-M   'P 1'
#
loop_
_entity.id
_entity.type
_entity.pdbx_description
1 polymer ?
#
loop_
_entity_poly.entity_id
_entity_poly.type
_entity_poly.pdbx_seq_one_letter_code
_entity_poly.pdbx_strand_id
1 'polypeptide(L)'
;MSIRGNFTHGGIMSDSEEVRAVCVCDGQFSEDPLCRAEDSAYFNAQVNVRDIPPGSLCPGSSFSFGMRQGPMPWDDVNCDQPTYKGLLLVLQWGLHSKMNATSTYDNFLTPLFEHPRLKECVRRGKARVIWLAPTAQSTKLDKRYPHQARSAVIEFEREVQARLGASGYSDEVVVTLDWFNLTKDSPTSDGLHSLEDINLAKASQILYLADRWPF
;
A
#
# COMPACT_ATOMS: atom_id res chain seq x y z
N MET A 1 6.25 -10.81 10.84
CA MET A 1 5.12 -11.75 10.68
C MET A 1 4.86 -11.88 9.19
N SER A 2 4.88 -13.07 8.60
CA SER A 2 4.58 -13.28 7.19
C SER A 2 3.18 -13.89 7.11
N ILE A 3 2.29 -13.36 6.27
CA ILE A 3 0.98 -13.97 6.08
C ILE A 3 1.20 -15.24 5.27
N ARG A 4 1.26 -16.35 5.98
CA ARG A 4 1.44 -17.70 5.44
C ARG A 4 0.19 -18.48 5.78
N GLY A 5 -0.44 -19.08 4.79
CA GLY A 5 -1.64 -19.88 5.02
C GLY A 5 -2.49 -20.01 3.78
N ASN A 6 -3.18 -21.14 3.69
CA ASN A 6 -4.18 -21.43 2.68
C ASN A 6 -5.48 -20.71 3.06
N PHE A 7 -5.55 -19.39 2.88
CA PHE A 7 -6.76 -18.57 3.11
C PHE A 7 -7.77 -18.73 1.97
N THR A 8 -7.91 -19.95 1.45
CA THR A 8 -8.61 -20.29 0.21
C THR A 8 -10.09 -20.60 0.39
N HIS A 9 -10.73 -20.25 1.50
CA HIS A 9 -12.18 -20.39 1.59
C HIS A 9 -12.91 -19.15 1.06
N GLY A 10 -12.53 -18.71 -0.16
CA GLY A 10 -13.33 -17.86 -1.03
C GLY A 10 -14.16 -18.71 -2.00
N GLY A 11 -15.33 -18.21 -2.40
CA GLY A 11 -16.28 -18.95 -3.24
C GLY A 11 -15.70 -19.42 -4.58
N ILE A 12 -16.07 -20.62 -5.02
CA ILE A 12 -15.77 -21.11 -6.38
C ILE A 12 -16.79 -20.47 -7.33
N MET A 13 -16.32 -19.67 -8.30
CA MET A 13 -17.16 -18.94 -9.26
C MET A 13 -17.51 -19.75 -10.52
N SER A 14 -17.06 -21.00 -10.65
CA SER A 14 -17.28 -21.81 -11.85
C SER A 14 -17.48 -23.31 -11.55
N ASP A 15 -18.48 -23.90 -12.19
CA ASP A 15 -18.79 -25.33 -12.11
C ASP A 15 -17.98 -26.19 -13.11
N SER A 16 -17.15 -25.57 -13.96
CA SER A 16 -16.32 -26.29 -14.93
C SER A 16 -15.21 -27.10 -14.24
N GLU A 17 -15.12 -28.38 -14.57
CA GLU A 17 -14.07 -29.29 -14.05
C GLU A 17 -12.66 -28.85 -14.47
N GLU A 18 -12.51 -28.33 -15.69
CA GLU A 18 -11.25 -27.76 -16.19
C GLU A 18 -10.85 -26.52 -15.39
N VAL A 19 -11.80 -25.63 -15.08
CA VAL A 19 -11.53 -24.43 -14.27
C VAL A 19 -11.23 -24.82 -12.83
N ARG A 20 -11.95 -25.78 -12.24
CA ARG A 20 -11.70 -26.26 -10.87
C ARG A 20 -10.36 -26.99 -10.70
N ALA A 21 -9.82 -27.56 -11.77
CA ALA A 21 -8.51 -28.21 -11.76
C ALA A 21 -7.35 -27.21 -11.62
N VAL A 22 -7.55 -25.95 -12.03
CA VAL A 22 -6.49 -24.93 -12.11
C VAL A 22 -6.75 -23.75 -11.15
N CYS A 23 -8.01 -23.44 -10.85
CA CYS A 23 -8.44 -22.31 -10.04
C CYS A 23 -8.69 -22.75 -8.59
N VAL A 24 -7.69 -22.59 -7.74
CA VAL A 24 -7.79 -22.94 -6.31
C VAL A 24 -8.44 -21.77 -5.55
N CYS A 25 -9.77 -21.70 -5.63
CA CYS A 25 -10.68 -20.76 -4.95
C CYS A 25 -10.55 -19.29 -5.35
N ASP A 26 -11.71 -18.62 -5.40
CA ASP A 26 -11.91 -17.28 -5.94
C ASP A 26 -11.33 -17.09 -7.37
N GLY A 27 -11.95 -17.76 -8.35
CA GLY A 27 -11.49 -17.71 -9.74
C GLY A 27 -11.32 -16.29 -10.29
N GLN A 28 -12.11 -15.35 -9.78
CA GLN A 28 -12.02 -13.92 -10.09
C GLN A 28 -10.66 -13.29 -9.76
N PHE A 29 -9.97 -13.86 -8.77
CA PHE A 29 -8.69 -13.42 -8.26
C PHE A 29 -7.66 -14.56 -8.34
N SER A 30 -7.63 -15.26 -9.46
CA SER A 30 -6.54 -16.18 -9.77
C SER A 30 -5.58 -15.56 -10.78
N GLU A 31 -4.29 -15.78 -10.53
CA GLU A 31 -3.20 -15.42 -11.43
C GLU A 31 -3.28 -16.12 -12.80
N ASP A 32 -4.11 -17.16 -12.93
CA ASP A 32 -4.37 -17.85 -14.18
C ASP A 32 -5.48 -17.14 -15.00
N PRO A 33 -5.22 -16.75 -16.27
CA PRO A 33 -6.23 -16.11 -17.12
C PRO A 33 -7.52 -16.90 -17.30
N LEU A 34 -7.48 -18.24 -17.25
CA LEU A 34 -8.68 -19.09 -17.40
C LEU A 34 -9.67 -18.94 -16.25
N CYS A 35 -9.20 -18.47 -15.10
CA CYS A 35 -10.02 -18.29 -13.91
C CYS A 35 -10.77 -16.94 -13.91
N ARG A 36 -10.22 -15.92 -14.59
CA ARG A 36 -10.73 -14.55 -14.63
C ARG A 36 -11.73 -14.39 -15.77
N ALA A 37 -12.89 -15.05 -15.68
CA ALA A 37 -13.93 -14.91 -16.69
C ALA A 37 -14.23 -13.42 -16.93
N GLU A 38 -14.01 -12.93 -18.16
CA GLU A 38 -14.34 -11.57 -18.59
C GLU A 38 -15.87 -11.42 -18.81
N ASP A 39 -16.70 -11.95 -17.92
CA ASP A 39 -18.11 -11.66 -17.99
C ASP A 39 -18.34 -10.23 -17.48
N SER A 40 -18.65 -9.35 -18.43
CA SER A 40 -18.89 -7.91 -18.24
C SER A 40 -19.91 -7.52 -17.13
N ALA A 41 -20.50 -8.49 -16.43
CA ALA A 41 -21.46 -8.26 -15.35
C ALA A 41 -20.79 -7.73 -14.07
N TYR A 42 -19.57 -8.17 -13.72
CA TYR A 42 -18.95 -7.75 -12.45
C TYR A 42 -18.26 -6.38 -12.55
N PHE A 43 -17.52 -6.07 -13.62
CA PHE A 43 -16.93 -4.73 -13.78
C PHE A 43 -18.00 -3.63 -14.00
N ASN A 44 -19.19 -4.00 -14.47
CA ASN A 44 -20.35 -3.10 -14.54
C ASN A 44 -21.14 -3.02 -13.23
N ALA A 45 -21.02 -4.02 -12.35
CA ALA A 45 -21.53 -3.91 -10.99
C ALA A 45 -20.58 -2.96 -10.24
N GLN A 46 -20.99 -1.69 -10.12
CA GLN A 46 -20.37 -0.76 -9.20
C GLN A 46 -20.27 -1.45 -7.83
N VAL A 47 -19.07 -1.90 -7.48
CA VAL A 47 -18.76 -2.36 -6.13
C VAL A 47 -18.84 -1.10 -5.29
N ASN A 48 -20.05 -0.80 -4.81
CA ASN A 48 -20.25 0.16 -3.76
C ASN A 48 -19.44 -0.37 -2.59
N VAL A 49 -18.28 0.26 -2.36
CA VAL A 49 -17.43 -0.02 -1.21
C VAL A 49 -18.32 0.14 0.01
N ARG A 50 -18.81 -0.97 0.56
CA ARG A 50 -19.82 -0.98 1.63
C ARG A 50 -19.32 -0.32 2.90
N ASP A 51 -18.02 -0.12 3.01
CA ASP A 51 -17.33 0.32 4.21
C ASP A 51 -16.77 1.74 4.13
N ILE A 52 -17.18 2.57 3.15
CA ILE A 52 -16.96 4.02 3.28
C ILE A 52 -18.04 4.53 4.23
N PRO A 53 -17.68 4.99 5.45
CA PRO A 53 -18.67 5.59 6.33
C PRO A 53 -19.32 6.76 5.58
N PRO A 54 -20.66 6.87 5.54
CA PRO A 54 -21.31 8.03 4.96
C PRO A 54 -20.68 9.31 5.51
N GLY A 55 -20.47 10.32 4.67
CA GLY A 55 -19.78 11.58 5.04
C GLY A 55 -20.36 12.31 6.27
N SER A 56 -21.54 11.90 6.73
CA SER A 56 -22.17 12.32 7.99
C SER A 56 -21.50 11.75 9.26
N LEU A 57 -20.78 10.62 9.18
CA LEU A 57 -20.12 9.99 10.34
C LEU A 57 -18.81 10.70 10.72
N CYS A 58 -18.18 11.40 9.78
CA CYS A 58 -16.96 12.17 10.04
C CYS A 58 -17.01 13.59 9.44
N PRO A 59 -17.88 14.48 9.96
CA PRO A 59 -17.93 15.87 9.51
C PRO A 59 -16.61 16.57 9.84
N GLY A 60 -15.91 17.07 8.82
CA GLY A 60 -14.62 17.77 8.98
C GLY A 60 -13.38 16.88 8.95
N SER A 61 -13.50 15.56 8.74
CA SER A 61 -12.33 14.74 8.40
C SER A 61 -12.01 14.88 6.91
N SER A 62 -10.79 15.28 6.57
CA SER A 62 -10.24 15.21 5.21
C SER A 62 -9.76 13.79 4.86
N PHE A 63 -10.57 12.77 5.19
CA PHE A 63 -10.29 11.39 4.80
C PHE A 63 -10.66 11.21 3.32
N SER A 64 -9.69 11.45 2.44
CA SER A 64 -9.84 11.25 1.00
C SER A 64 -9.21 9.92 0.58
N PHE A 65 -10.01 8.90 0.31
CA PHE A 65 -9.57 7.76 -0.49
C PHE A 65 -9.57 8.18 -1.97
N GLY A 66 -8.39 8.45 -2.49
CA GLY A 66 -8.19 8.75 -3.90
C GLY A 66 -6.71 8.71 -4.25
N MET A 67 -6.38 8.18 -5.43
CA MET A 67 -5.07 8.39 -6.04
C MET A 67 -4.87 9.90 -6.17
N ARG A 68 -4.17 10.53 -5.23
CA ARG A 68 -3.83 11.94 -5.36
C ARG A 68 -2.65 12.05 -6.31
N GLN A 69 -2.94 12.16 -7.60
CA GLN A 69 -1.98 12.59 -8.61
C GLN A 69 -1.79 14.10 -8.49
N GLY A 70 -1.04 14.56 -7.49
CA GLY A 70 -0.77 15.98 -7.32
C GLY A 70 0.07 16.29 -6.09
N PRO A 71 0.67 17.49 -6.03
CA PRO A 71 1.49 17.91 -4.89
C PRO A 71 0.66 17.89 -3.59
N MET A 72 1.36 17.65 -2.48
CA MET A 72 0.78 17.67 -1.13
C MET A 72 0.16 19.04 -0.83
N PRO A 73 -1.04 19.12 -0.21
CA PRO A 73 -1.69 20.39 0.12
C PRO A 73 -1.04 20.98 1.37
N TRP A 74 0.17 21.48 1.24
CA TRP A 74 0.93 21.98 2.38
C TRP A 74 0.28 23.17 3.10
N ASP A 75 -0.65 23.85 2.44
CA ASP A 75 -1.41 24.97 3.02
C ASP A 75 -2.33 24.52 4.16
N ASP A 76 -2.79 23.26 4.15
CA ASP A 76 -3.64 22.69 5.21
C ASP A 76 -2.82 22.21 6.42
N VAL A 77 -1.50 22.14 6.29
CA VAL A 77 -0.60 21.61 7.33
C VAL A 77 -0.18 22.72 8.27
N ASN A 78 -0.69 22.70 9.52
CA ASN A 78 -0.39 23.75 10.49
C ASN A 78 -0.01 23.23 11.89
N CYS A 79 1.18 22.62 11.98
CA CYS A 79 1.68 22.04 13.22
C CYS A 79 2.03 23.06 14.32
N ASP A 80 2.07 24.36 14.03
CA ASP A 80 2.25 25.41 15.02
C ASP A 80 0.99 25.63 15.89
N GLN A 81 -0.20 25.31 15.36
CA GLN A 81 -1.46 25.41 16.07
C GLN A 81 -1.54 24.32 17.15
N PRO A 82 -1.85 24.69 18.42
CA PRO A 82 -1.99 23.73 19.50
C PRO A 82 -3.03 22.65 19.19
N THR A 83 -4.14 23.02 18.57
CA THR A 83 -5.28 22.15 18.23
C THR A 83 -5.07 21.29 16.99
N TYR A 84 -3.99 21.50 16.22
CA TYR A 84 -3.70 20.67 15.06
C TYR A 84 -3.27 19.27 15.49
N LYS A 85 -3.95 18.24 14.97
CA LYS A 85 -3.79 16.81 15.32
C LYS A 85 -2.58 16.13 14.66
N GLY A 86 -1.66 16.92 14.13
CA GLY A 86 -0.46 16.40 13.47
C GLY A 86 -0.68 15.97 12.01
N LEU A 87 0.43 15.61 11.39
CA LEU A 87 0.54 15.19 10.01
C LEU A 87 0.92 13.69 9.94
N LEU A 88 -0.03 12.85 9.54
CA LEU A 88 0.22 11.46 9.16
C LEU A 88 0.39 11.37 7.64
N LEU A 89 1.56 10.92 7.20
CA LEU A 89 1.83 10.65 5.79
C LEU A 89 1.96 9.16 5.57
N VAL A 90 1.13 8.59 4.70
CA VAL A 90 1.27 7.21 4.24
C VAL A 90 1.76 7.25 2.81
N LEU A 91 3.01 6.86 2.60
CA LEU A 91 3.71 6.94 1.33
C LEU A 91 3.79 5.56 0.72
N GLN A 92 3.27 5.40 -0.49
CA GLN A 92 3.39 4.18 -1.27
C GLN A 92 3.95 4.52 -2.63
N TRP A 93 4.99 3.79 -3.07
CA TRP A 93 5.56 3.99 -4.39
C TRP A 93 5.67 2.68 -5.18
N GLY A 94 5.15 2.74 -6.41
CA GLY A 94 5.98 2.41 -7.56
C GLY A 94 6.20 0.97 -7.98
N LEU A 95 5.21 0.07 -7.94
CA LEU A 95 5.30 -1.16 -8.74
C LEU A 95 5.32 -0.84 -10.26
N HIS A 96 4.49 0.12 -10.72
CA HIS A 96 4.43 0.52 -12.14
C HIS A 96 5.47 1.57 -12.56
N SER A 97 6.17 2.18 -11.60
CA SER A 97 7.13 3.28 -11.84
C SER A 97 8.58 2.78 -11.99
N LYS A 98 8.76 1.56 -12.49
CA LYS A 98 10.07 0.91 -12.73
C LYS A 98 10.98 0.75 -11.50
N MET A 99 10.48 0.97 -10.28
CA MET A 99 11.21 0.82 -9.00
C MET A 99 12.66 1.30 -9.01
N ASN A 100 12.86 2.58 -9.37
CA ASN A 100 14.18 3.19 -9.32
C ASN A 100 14.37 3.92 -7.98
N ALA A 101 15.25 3.43 -7.11
CA ALA A 101 15.43 3.95 -5.76
C ALA A 101 15.96 5.39 -5.76
N THR A 102 16.95 5.69 -6.62
CA THR A 102 17.49 7.05 -6.78
C THR A 102 16.41 8.04 -7.16
N SER A 103 15.64 7.78 -8.23
CA SER A 103 14.55 8.66 -8.66
C SER A 103 13.45 8.76 -7.60
N THR A 104 13.13 7.67 -6.90
CA THR A 104 12.12 7.68 -5.84
C THR A 104 12.58 8.55 -4.67
N TYR A 105 13.84 8.43 -4.28
CA TYR A 105 14.38 9.25 -3.21
C TYR A 105 14.46 10.70 -3.65
N ASP A 106 15.18 11.00 -4.74
CA ASP A 106 15.54 12.36 -5.12
C ASP A 106 14.33 13.18 -5.60
N ASN A 107 13.40 12.56 -6.32
CA ASN A 107 12.26 13.28 -6.93
C ASN A 107 10.97 13.21 -6.10
N PHE A 108 10.86 12.27 -5.16
CA PHE A 108 9.64 12.09 -4.37
C PHE A 108 9.87 12.26 -2.87
N LEU A 109 10.82 11.52 -2.28
CA LEU A 109 11.05 11.58 -0.84
C LEU A 109 11.81 12.85 -0.41
N THR A 110 12.85 13.26 -1.12
CA THR A 110 13.64 14.45 -0.76
C THR A 110 12.79 15.72 -0.74
N PRO A 111 11.99 16.05 -1.78
CA PRO A 111 11.15 17.25 -1.74
C PRO A 111 10.13 17.24 -0.59
N LEU A 112 9.65 16.05 -0.21
CA LEU A 112 8.77 15.87 0.93
C LEU A 112 9.49 16.16 2.24
N PHE A 113 10.61 15.46 2.49
CA PHE A 113 11.39 15.56 3.73
C PHE A 113 12.08 16.90 3.92
N GLU A 114 12.40 17.60 2.84
CA GLU A 114 12.98 18.94 2.88
C GLU A 114 11.92 20.04 3.06
N HIS A 115 10.63 19.72 2.96
CA HIS A 115 9.57 20.71 3.03
C HIS A 115 9.49 21.36 4.43
N PRO A 116 9.47 22.70 4.54
CA PRO A 116 9.48 23.40 5.83
C PRO A 116 8.34 22.99 6.77
N ARG A 117 7.14 22.73 6.23
CA ARG A 117 5.98 22.30 7.02
C ARG A 117 6.20 20.94 7.68
N LEU A 118 6.77 19.96 6.97
CA LEU A 118 7.07 18.66 7.56
C LEU A 118 8.16 18.79 8.62
N LYS A 119 9.24 19.53 8.34
CA LYS A 119 10.29 19.79 9.33
C LYS A 119 9.75 20.42 10.62
N GLU A 120 8.83 21.37 10.51
CA GLU A 120 8.19 21.98 11.68
C GLU A 120 7.29 20.99 12.44
N CYS A 121 6.54 20.14 11.73
CA CYS A 121 5.77 19.07 12.35
C CYS A 121 6.67 18.08 13.09
N VAL A 122 7.77 17.64 12.48
CA VAL A 122 8.75 16.75 13.10
C VAL A 122 9.36 17.39 14.35
N ARG A 123 9.79 18.66 14.28
CA ARG A 123 10.35 19.40 15.42
C ARG A 123 9.38 19.47 16.61
N ARG A 124 8.08 19.46 16.36
CA ARG A 124 7.02 19.50 17.39
C ARG A 124 6.52 18.11 17.81
N GLY A 125 7.08 17.03 17.27
CA GLY A 125 6.60 15.67 17.48
C GLY A 125 5.28 15.35 16.76
N LYS A 126 4.75 16.29 15.97
CA LYS A 126 3.45 16.24 15.29
C LYS A 126 3.54 15.67 13.87
N ALA A 127 4.58 14.91 13.53
CA ALA A 127 4.68 14.20 12.26
C ALA A 127 4.88 12.69 12.44
N ARG A 128 4.22 11.92 11.59
CA ARG A 128 4.47 10.49 11.40
C ARG A 128 4.44 10.19 9.92
N VAL A 129 5.47 9.51 9.44
CA VAL A 129 5.59 9.05 8.06
C VAL A 129 5.62 7.53 8.06
N ILE A 130 4.73 6.93 7.31
CA ILE A 130 4.66 5.49 7.08
C ILE A 130 5.09 5.25 5.64
N TRP A 131 6.26 4.64 5.46
CA TRP A 131 6.73 4.17 4.15
C TRP A 131 6.20 2.75 3.92
N LEU A 132 5.39 2.58 2.88
CA LEU A 132 4.90 1.27 2.45
C LEU A 132 5.87 0.71 1.41
N ALA A 133 6.65 -0.30 1.81
CA ALA A 133 7.47 -1.06 0.86
C ALA A 133 6.56 -1.70 -0.22
N PRO A 134 7.07 -1.96 -1.44
CA PRO A 134 6.31 -2.66 -2.47
C PRO A 134 5.79 -4.02 -2.01
N THR A 135 4.61 -4.40 -2.51
CA THR A 135 4.09 -5.77 -2.36
C THR A 135 4.88 -6.71 -3.28
N ALA A 136 5.02 -7.98 -2.87
CA ALA A 136 5.67 -8.96 -3.72
C ALA A 136 4.75 -9.40 -4.89
N GLN A 137 5.31 -9.49 -6.10
CA GLN A 137 4.61 -10.14 -7.21
C GLN A 137 4.81 -11.67 -7.21
N SER A 138 3.92 -12.37 -7.91
CA SER A 138 4.06 -13.77 -8.28
C SER A 138 5.26 -13.99 -9.18
N THR A 139 6.02 -15.05 -8.92
CA THR A 139 7.19 -15.42 -9.73
C THR A 139 6.81 -15.79 -11.17
N LYS A 140 5.54 -16.11 -11.44
CA LYS A 140 5.02 -16.30 -12.81
C LYS A 140 5.10 -15.01 -13.64
N LEU A 141 5.02 -13.84 -12.99
CA LEU A 141 5.09 -12.53 -13.63
C LEU A 141 6.50 -11.98 -13.78
N ASP A 142 7.52 -12.59 -13.14
CA ASP A 142 8.91 -12.09 -13.17
C ASP A 142 9.45 -11.88 -14.58
N LYS A 143 9.12 -12.76 -15.54
CA LYS A 143 9.55 -12.59 -16.93
C LYS A 143 8.87 -11.43 -17.63
N ARG A 144 7.59 -11.16 -17.30
CA ARG A 144 6.78 -10.11 -17.92
C ARG A 144 7.07 -8.75 -17.31
N TYR A 145 7.27 -8.70 -16.00
CA TYR A 145 7.55 -7.50 -15.22
C TYR A 145 8.82 -7.70 -14.39
N PRO A 146 10.00 -7.76 -15.03
CA PRO A 146 11.26 -8.06 -14.33
C PRO A 146 11.66 -6.99 -13.33
N HIS A 147 11.25 -5.74 -13.57
CA HIS A 147 11.46 -4.67 -12.62
C HIS A 147 10.70 -4.91 -11.31
N GLN A 148 9.57 -5.62 -11.32
CA GLN A 148 8.75 -5.99 -10.14
C GLN A 148 9.19 -7.29 -9.48
N ALA A 149 10.19 -7.98 -10.04
CA ALA A 149 10.65 -9.25 -9.51
C ALA A 149 11.18 -9.09 -8.09
N ARG A 150 11.09 -10.17 -7.30
CA ARG A 150 11.46 -10.15 -5.89
C ARG A 150 12.87 -9.61 -5.62
N SER A 151 13.84 -9.99 -6.45
CA SER A 151 15.22 -9.49 -6.34
C SER A 151 15.30 -7.98 -6.55
N ALA A 152 14.56 -7.45 -7.53
CA ALA A 152 14.52 -6.02 -7.83
C ALA A 152 13.83 -5.23 -6.71
N VAL A 153 12.75 -5.76 -6.12
CA VAL A 153 12.11 -5.15 -4.93
C VAL A 153 13.07 -5.10 -3.75
N ILE A 154 13.79 -6.20 -3.48
CA ILE A 154 14.76 -6.28 -2.38
C ILE A 154 15.88 -5.24 -2.57
N GLU A 155 16.41 -5.13 -3.79
CA GLU A 155 17.45 -4.15 -4.10
C GLU A 155 16.94 -2.71 -3.98
N PHE A 156 15.77 -2.43 -4.53
CA PHE A 156 15.10 -1.14 -4.43
C PHE A 156 14.88 -0.72 -2.97
N GLU A 157 14.29 -1.58 -2.14
CA GLU A 157 14.04 -1.27 -0.74
C GLU A 157 15.35 -1.10 0.04
N ARG A 158 16.35 -1.95 -0.20
CA ARG A 158 17.67 -1.79 0.44
C ARG A 158 18.24 -0.39 0.20
N GLU A 159 18.13 0.12 -1.02
CA GLU A 159 18.63 1.46 -1.37
C GLU A 159 17.77 2.59 -0.78
N VAL A 160 16.44 2.47 -0.83
CA VAL A 160 15.53 3.46 -0.22
C VAL A 160 15.74 3.53 1.29
N GLN A 161 15.79 2.38 1.97
CA GLN A 161 16.01 2.32 3.42
C GLN A 161 17.39 2.86 3.81
N ALA A 162 18.44 2.58 3.03
CA ALA A 162 19.76 3.15 3.29
C ALA A 162 19.76 4.69 3.24
N ARG A 163 19.04 5.27 2.26
CA ARG A 163 18.93 6.73 2.13
C ARG A 163 18.02 7.33 3.20
N LEU A 164 16.90 6.68 3.54
CA LEU A 164 16.06 7.08 4.67
C LEU A 164 16.84 7.04 5.99
N GLY A 165 17.63 6.00 6.24
CA GLY A 165 18.50 5.95 7.43
C GLY A 165 19.56 7.07 7.46
N ALA A 166 20.09 7.45 6.29
CA ALA A 166 21.03 8.56 6.17
C ALA A 166 20.39 9.95 6.31
N SER A 167 19.07 10.07 6.21
CA SER A 167 18.34 11.34 6.32
C SER A 167 18.32 11.93 7.75
N GLY A 168 18.62 11.12 8.76
CA GLY A 168 18.65 11.52 10.16
C GLY A 168 17.28 11.54 10.86
N TYR A 169 16.20 11.14 10.18
CA TYR A 169 14.91 10.90 10.83
C TYR A 169 14.97 9.62 11.67
N SER A 170 14.41 9.66 12.88
CA SER A 170 14.30 8.49 13.76
C SER A 170 13.15 7.56 13.35
N ASP A 171 13.17 6.34 13.86
CA ASP A 171 12.08 5.36 13.73
C ASP A 171 10.76 5.83 14.41
N GLU A 172 10.84 6.87 15.24
CA GLU A 172 9.66 7.53 15.81
C GLU A 172 8.96 8.44 14.77
N VAL A 173 9.70 8.96 13.80
CA VAL A 173 9.17 9.80 12.72
C VAL A 173 8.83 8.96 11.50
N VAL A 174 9.75 8.12 11.03
CA VAL A 174 9.59 7.34 9.80
C VAL A 174 9.51 5.86 10.17
N VAL A 175 8.41 5.20 9.83
CA VAL A 175 8.27 3.75 9.96
C VAL A 175 8.05 3.11 8.61
N THR A 176 8.87 2.09 8.35
CA THR A 176 8.71 1.24 7.19
C THR A 176 7.79 0.07 7.52
N LEU A 177 6.74 -0.07 6.73
CA LEU A 177 5.90 -1.25 6.67
C LEU A 177 6.35 -2.12 5.50
N ASP A 178 7.04 -3.21 5.83
CA ASP A 178 7.60 -4.16 4.86
C ASP A 178 6.52 -5.08 4.29
N TRP A 179 5.73 -4.55 3.34
CA TRP A 179 4.70 -5.32 2.65
C TRP A 179 5.27 -6.42 1.81
N PHE A 180 6.49 -6.27 1.29
CA PHE A 180 7.16 -7.33 0.56
C PHE A 180 7.25 -8.59 1.42
N ASN A 181 7.82 -8.50 2.62
CA ASN A 181 7.98 -9.65 3.49
C ASN A 181 6.64 -10.16 4.05
N LEU A 182 5.66 -9.26 4.23
CA LEU A 182 4.30 -9.64 4.62
C LEU A 182 3.62 -10.50 3.54
N THR A 183 3.83 -10.18 2.27
CA THR A 183 3.06 -10.69 1.11
C THR A 183 3.82 -11.62 0.17
N LYS A 184 5.13 -11.81 0.35
CA LYS A 184 5.95 -12.67 -0.53
C LYS A 184 5.45 -14.09 -0.72
N ASP A 185 4.66 -14.60 0.22
CA ASP A 185 4.08 -15.94 0.18
C ASP A 185 2.53 -15.88 0.21
N SER A 186 1.94 -14.68 0.06
CA SER A 186 0.47 -14.51 0.09
C SER A 186 -0.15 -14.77 -1.29
N PRO A 187 -1.39 -15.28 -1.33
CA PRO A 187 -2.13 -15.39 -2.59
C PRO A 187 -2.40 -14.00 -3.20
N THR A 188 -2.43 -13.94 -4.53
CA THR A 188 -2.67 -12.71 -5.29
C THR A 188 -3.68 -12.95 -6.40
N SER A 189 -4.44 -11.91 -6.71
CA SER A 189 -5.54 -11.96 -7.65
C SER A 189 -5.14 -12.12 -9.11
N ASP A 190 -4.07 -11.44 -9.50
CA ASP A 190 -3.61 -11.37 -10.88
C ASP A 190 -2.09 -11.57 -10.96
N GLY A 191 -1.49 -12.09 -9.90
CA GLY A 191 -0.05 -12.16 -9.70
C GLY A 191 0.56 -10.93 -9.04
N LEU A 192 -0.21 -9.88 -8.72
CA LEU A 192 0.31 -8.65 -8.08
C LEU A 192 -0.61 -8.10 -6.98
N HIS A 193 -1.90 -7.92 -7.28
CA HIS A 193 -2.86 -7.33 -6.36
C HIS A 193 -3.31 -8.36 -5.33
N SER A 194 -3.19 -8.02 -4.04
CA SER A 194 -3.54 -8.93 -2.95
C SER A 194 -5.06 -9.11 -2.82
N LEU A 195 -5.49 -10.26 -2.29
CA LEU A 195 -6.89 -10.52 -1.94
C LEU A 195 -7.40 -9.57 -0.85
N GLU A 196 -8.72 -9.47 -0.69
CA GLU A 196 -9.40 -8.60 0.28
C GLU A 196 -8.85 -8.77 1.71
N ASP A 197 -8.76 -10.02 2.21
CA ASP A 197 -8.25 -10.30 3.57
C ASP A 197 -6.83 -9.79 3.80
N ILE A 198 -5.97 -9.86 2.77
CA ILE A 198 -4.61 -9.35 2.84
C ILE A 198 -4.63 -7.82 2.89
N ASN A 199 -5.50 -7.17 2.13
CA ASN A 199 -5.67 -5.72 2.19
C ASN A 199 -6.26 -5.27 3.53
N LEU A 200 -7.20 -6.02 4.10
CA LEU A 200 -7.73 -5.78 5.45
C LEU A 200 -6.63 -5.90 6.50
N ALA A 201 -5.74 -6.89 6.38
CA ALA A 201 -4.58 -7.04 7.25
C ALA A 201 -3.61 -5.85 7.11
N LYS A 202 -3.29 -5.42 5.87
CA LYS A 202 -2.46 -4.22 5.62
C LYS A 202 -3.08 -2.95 6.23
N ALA A 203 -4.38 -2.74 6.03
CA ALA A 203 -5.12 -1.61 6.59
C ALA A 203 -5.09 -1.62 8.12
N SER A 204 -5.33 -2.79 8.73
CA SER A 204 -5.28 -2.96 10.19
C SER A 204 -3.91 -2.59 10.78
N GLN A 205 -2.81 -2.88 10.08
CA GLN A 205 -1.46 -2.50 10.52
C GLN A 205 -1.24 -0.98 10.46
N ILE A 206 -1.75 -0.31 9.42
CA ILE A 206 -1.68 1.16 9.31
C ILE A 206 -2.50 1.80 10.43
N LEU A 207 -3.72 1.31 10.68
CA LEU A 207 -4.58 1.77 11.77
C LEU A 207 -3.93 1.55 13.13
N TYR A 208 -3.30 0.39 13.35
CA TYR A 208 -2.56 0.08 14.58
C TYR A 208 -1.44 1.10 14.87
N LEU A 209 -0.73 1.55 13.84
CA LEU A 209 0.31 2.57 13.96
C LEU A 209 -0.26 3.96 14.19
N ALA A 210 -1.37 4.30 13.52
CA ALA A 210 -2.04 5.59 13.71
C ALA A 210 -2.63 5.72 15.12
N ASP A 211 -3.29 4.67 15.64
CA ASP A 211 -3.94 4.67 16.96
C ASP A 211 -2.94 4.77 18.13
N ARG A 212 -1.69 4.35 17.93
CA ARG A 212 -0.61 4.47 18.92
C ARG A 212 0.20 5.76 18.81
N TRP A 213 -0.08 6.57 17.81
CA TRP A 213 0.57 7.85 17.64
C TRP A 213 -0.19 8.89 18.49
N PRO A 214 0.47 9.65 19.39
CA PRO A 214 -0.21 10.43 20.42
C PRO A 214 -0.90 11.71 19.92
N PHE A 215 -1.13 11.86 18.62
CA PHE A 215 -1.66 13.06 17.98
C PHE A 215 -2.91 12.79 17.14
#